data_AF-E8LJ66-F1
#
_entry.id   AF-E8LJ66-F1
#
_cell.length_a   1.000
_cell.length_b   1.000
_cell.length_c   1.000
_cell.angle_alpha   90.00
_cell.angle_beta   90.00
_cell.angle_gamma   90.00
#
_symmetry.space_group_name_H-M   'P 1'
#
loop_
_entity.id
_entity.type
_entity.pdbx_description
1 polymer ?
#
loop_
_entity_poly.entity_id
_entity_poly.type
_entity_poly.pdbx_seq_one_letter_code
_entity_poly.pdbx_strand_id
1 'polypeptide(L)'
;MNNIEFAKLNDKRLSHEARSLYLFYLRPMAERGLCLIDLPALSLAMETISLECPFIPTEKLITGLLNELNALGFIKKKEQSDTWQGCNVILPYFSADTTLLPQSPFAMSASWRPGSNFAQTCLMAGLHNADFTENELNAFVSYWAGRHELRNQHAWERAFALRLLKRRSAYISTGQNTPAATATAAKAANTAAGAAQKASVTAEKT
;
A
#
# COMPACT_ATOMS: atom_id res chain seq x y z
N MET A 1 6.37 -9.87 -3.88
CA MET A 1 6.46 -10.35 -2.49
C MET A 1 6.22 -9.20 -1.54
N ASN A 2 5.22 -9.33 -0.67
CA ASN A 2 4.71 -8.24 0.15
C ASN A 2 5.60 -7.97 1.39
N ASN A 3 5.67 -6.72 1.86
CA ASN A 3 6.43 -6.34 3.05
C ASN A 3 5.97 -7.06 4.33
N ILE A 4 4.66 -7.29 4.47
CA ILE A 4 4.09 -8.01 5.63
C ILE A 4 4.52 -9.49 5.61
N GLU A 5 4.47 -10.09 4.43
CA GLU A 5 4.87 -11.47 4.19
C GLU A 5 6.37 -11.68 4.47
N PHE A 6 7.22 -10.75 4.01
CA PHE A 6 8.65 -10.75 4.29
C PHE A 6 8.95 -10.62 5.79
N ALA A 7 8.28 -9.69 6.49
CA ALA A 7 8.46 -9.50 7.92
C ALA A 7 8.09 -10.76 8.72
N LYS A 8 7.03 -11.47 8.31
CA LYS A 8 6.64 -12.74 8.92
C LYS A 8 7.62 -13.86 8.62
N LEU A 9 8.16 -13.95 7.40
CA LEU A 9 9.16 -14.97 7.06
C LEU A 9 10.47 -14.78 7.85
N ASN A 10 10.79 -13.55 8.22
CA ASN A 10 11.95 -13.25 9.05
C ASN A 10 11.75 -13.58 10.55
N ASP A 11 10.59 -14.09 10.95
CA ASP A 11 10.36 -14.53 12.32
C ASP A 11 11.25 -15.74 12.64
N LYS A 12 11.96 -15.69 13.77
CA LYS A 12 12.90 -16.73 14.22
C LYS A 12 12.21 -18.05 14.60
N ARG A 13 10.90 -18.01 14.83
CA ARG A 13 10.09 -19.20 15.17
C ARG A 13 9.86 -20.14 13.99
N LEU A 14 10.10 -19.67 12.78
CA LEU A 14 9.95 -20.45 11.57
C LEU A 14 11.26 -21.22 11.27
N SER A 15 11.17 -22.49 10.90
CA SER A 15 12.29 -23.31 10.46
C SER A 15 12.78 -22.87 9.08
N HIS A 16 14.05 -23.13 8.77
CA HIS A 16 14.61 -22.76 7.46
C HIS A 16 13.99 -23.60 6.35
N GLU A 17 13.70 -24.86 6.65
CA GLU A 17 13.03 -25.81 5.76
C GLU A 17 11.61 -25.36 5.46
N ALA A 18 10.86 -24.87 6.46
CA ALA A 18 9.53 -24.31 6.24
C ALA A 18 9.56 -23.00 5.42
N ARG A 19 10.57 -22.14 5.62
CA ARG A 19 10.78 -20.96 4.77
C ARG A 19 11.01 -21.36 3.32
N SER A 20 11.91 -22.32 3.09
CA SER A 20 12.21 -22.83 1.76
C SER A 20 10.99 -23.47 1.11
N LEU A 21 10.25 -24.31 1.86
CA LEU A 21 9.00 -24.93 1.40
C LEU A 21 7.98 -23.86 0.96
N TYR A 22 7.80 -22.82 1.77
CA TYR A 22 6.88 -21.73 1.48
C TYR A 22 7.32 -20.92 0.24
N LEU A 23 8.57 -20.47 0.21
CA LEU A 23 9.09 -19.56 -0.82
C LEU A 23 9.20 -20.21 -2.19
N PHE A 24 9.68 -21.45 -2.27
CA PHE A 24 10.00 -22.09 -3.54
C PHE A 24 8.86 -22.94 -4.11
N TYR A 25 7.93 -23.41 -3.27
CA TYR A 25 6.86 -24.31 -3.73
C TYR A 25 5.47 -23.71 -3.50
N LEU A 26 5.10 -23.42 -2.25
CA LEU A 26 3.72 -23.00 -1.95
C LEU A 26 3.37 -21.64 -2.55
N ARG A 27 4.29 -20.67 -2.48
CA ARG A 27 4.06 -19.33 -3.03
C ARG A 27 3.94 -19.36 -4.57
N PRO A 28 4.86 -19.96 -5.34
CA PRO A 28 4.70 -20.07 -6.80
C PRO A 28 3.46 -20.88 -7.21
N MET A 29 3.09 -21.90 -6.43
CA MET A 29 1.84 -22.64 -6.62
C MET A 29 0.62 -21.71 -6.50
N ALA A 30 0.59 -20.87 -5.46
CA ALA A 30 -0.46 -19.87 -5.28
C ALA A 30 -0.48 -18.80 -6.38
N GLU A 31 0.68 -18.37 -6.90
CA GLU A 31 0.79 -17.44 -8.04
C GLU A 31 0.16 -18.02 -9.33
N ARG A 32 0.24 -19.34 -9.52
CA ARG A 32 -0.39 -20.05 -10.64
C ARG A 32 -1.86 -20.40 -10.39
N GLY A 33 -2.41 -20.04 -9.24
CA GLY A 33 -3.76 -20.44 -8.82
C GLY A 33 -3.89 -21.92 -8.48
N LEU A 34 -2.77 -22.65 -8.37
CA LEU A 34 -2.72 -24.05 -7.99
C LEU A 34 -2.56 -24.11 -6.46
N CYS A 35 -3.63 -24.38 -5.73
CA CYS A 35 -3.62 -24.37 -4.28
C CYS A 35 -3.80 -25.76 -3.67
N LEU A 36 -3.53 -26.82 -4.44
CA LEU A 36 -3.67 -28.20 -4.03
C LEU A 36 -2.34 -28.73 -3.49
N ILE A 37 -2.35 -29.32 -2.30
CA ILE A 37 -1.15 -29.95 -1.72
C ILE A 37 -1.01 -31.40 -2.18
N ASP A 38 0.17 -31.74 -2.69
CA ASP A 38 0.60 -33.10 -3.00
C ASP A 38 1.92 -33.40 -2.28
N LEU A 39 1.87 -34.26 -1.25
CA LEU A 39 2.99 -34.56 -0.36
C LEU A 39 4.16 -35.25 -1.08
N PRO A 40 3.96 -36.32 -1.88
CA PRO A 40 5.01 -36.92 -2.69
C PRO A 40 5.70 -35.90 -3.61
N ALA A 41 4.94 -35.06 -4.31
CA ALA A 41 5.52 -34.06 -5.20
C ALA A 41 6.33 -33.01 -4.44
N LEU A 42 5.85 -32.52 -3.29
CA LEU A 42 6.62 -31.60 -2.44
C LEU A 42 7.90 -32.25 -1.91
N SER A 43 7.85 -33.53 -1.59
CA SER A 43 9.01 -34.30 -1.10
C SER A 43 10.10 -34.38 -2.14
N LEU A 44 9.73 -34.80 -3.34
CA LEU A 44 10.64 -34.88 -4.47
C LEU A 44 11.18 -33.51 -4.86
N ALA A 45 10.33 -32.48 -4.81
CA ALA A 45 10.71 -31.14 -5.23
C ALA A 45 11.72 -30.50 -4.27
N MET A 46 11.64 -30.80 -2.97
CA MET A 46 12.61 -30.35 -1.94
C MET A 46 13.89 -31.20 -1.88
N GLU A 47 13.91 -32.35 -2.55
CA GLU A 47 15.07 -33.25 -2.51
C GLU A 47 16.31 -32.56 -3.09
N THR A 48 17.41 -32.62 -2.35
CA THR A 48 18.69 -32.01 -2.73
C THR A 48 19.79 -33.07 -2.71
N ILE A 49 20.47 -33.23 -3.84
CA ILE A 49 21.55 -34.23 -4.05
C ILE A 49 22.93 -33.55 -3.93
N SER A 50 23.05 -32.54 -3.06
CA SER A 50 24.34 -31.89 -2.79
C SER A 50 25.27 -32.87 -2.06
N LEU A 51 26.57 -32.80 -2.36
CA LEU A 51 27.60 -33.63 -1.75
C LEU A 51 27.89 -33.21 -0.30
N GLU A 52 27.67 -31.93 0.01
CA GLU A 52 27.97 -31.31 1.31
C GLU A 52 26.77 -31.36 2.27
N CYS A 53 25.55 -31.26 1.73
CA CYS A 53 24.32 -31.31 2.53
C CYS A 53 23.19 -31.96 1.72
N PRO A 54 23.15 -33.30 1.64
CA PRO A 54 22.03 -33.99 1.04
C PRO A 54 20.78 -33.82 1.92
N PHE A 55 19.65 -33.50 1.29
CA PHE A 55 18.38 -33.32 1.99
C PHE A 55 17.32 -34.15 1.27
N ILE A 56 16.90 -35.25 1.91
CA ILE A 56 15.84 -36.13 1.40
C ILE A 56 14.69 -36.08 2.40
N PRO A 57 13.71 -35.18 2.20
CA PRO A 57 12.59 -35.07 3.12
C PRO A 57 11.72 -36.31 3.04
N THR A 58 11.17 -36.71 4.19
CA THR A 58 10.09 -37.72 4.26
C THR A 58 8.74 -37.01 4.32
N GLU A 59 7.66 -37.65 3.90
CA GLU A 59 6.30 -37.09 4.02
C GLU A 59 5.94 -36.65 5.46
N LYS A 60 6.43 -37.38 6.47
CA LYS A 60 6.27 -37.00 7.89
C LYS A 60 6.95 -35.67 8.24
N LEU A 61 8.10 -35.39 7.63
CA LEU A 61 8.78 -34.11 7.83
C LEU A 61 7.96 -32.99 7.20
N ILE A 62 7.51 -33.17 5.97
CA ILE A 62 6.73 -32.17 5.22
C ILE A 62 5.42 -31.86 5.95
N THR A 63 4.71 -32.87 6.43
CA THR A 63 3.51 -32.66 7.24
C THR A 63 3.81 -31.87 8.52
N GLY A 64 4.96 -32.11 9.16
CA GLY A 64 5.47 -31.27 10.26
C GLY A 64 5.69 -29.81 9.86
N LEU A 65 6.36 -29.56 8.73
CA LEU A 65 6.60 -28.21 8.21
C LEU A 65 5.30 -27.49 7.85
N LEU A 66 4.33 -28.21 7.26
CA LEU A 66 3.01 -27.66 6.95
C LEU A 66 2.22 -27.30 8.21
N ASN A 67 2.30 -28.13 9.26
CA ASN A 67 1.71 -27.83 10.56
C ASN A 67 2.33 -26.58 11.20
N GLU A 68 3.65 -26.43 11.11
CA GLU A 68 4.38 -25.25 11.57
C GLU A 68 3.92 -23.98 10.83
N LEU A 69 3.85 -24.03 9.50
CA LEU A 69 3.36 -22.94 8.67
C LEU A 69 1.90 -22.59 8.95
N ASN A 70 1.06 -23.60 9.23
CA ASN A 70 -0.33 -23.40 9.63
C ASN A 70 -0.44 -22.72 11.01
N ALA A 71 0.38 -23.14 11.99
CA ALA A 71 0.40 -22.54 13.32
C ALA A 71 0.81 -21.07 13.31
N LEU A 72 1.72 -20.68 12.41
CA LEU A 72 2.16 -19.28 12.22
C LEU A 72 1.24 -18.49 11.27
N GLY A 73 0.23 -19.14 10.69
CA GLY A 73 -0.79 -18.53 9.85
C GLY A 73 -0.36 -18.25 8.41
N PHE A 74 0.74 -18.84 7.93
CA PHE A 74 1.17 -18.76 6.53
C PHE A 74 0.24 -19.53 5.59
N ILE A 75 -0.36 -20.60 6.10
CA ILE A 75 -1.23 -21.49 5.36
C ILE A 75 -2.49 -21.69 6.18
N LYS A 76 -3.65 -21.81 5.51
CA LYS A 76 -4.89 -22.28 6.10
C LYS A 76 -5.51 -23.34 5.20
N LYS A 77 -5.97 -24.45 5.77
CA LYS A 77 -6.77 -25.44 5.02
C LYS A 77 -8.13 -24.83 4.68
N LYS A 78 -8.59 -24.97 3.43
CA LYS A 78 -9.98 -24.62 3.04
C LYS A 78 -10.97 -25.63 3.59
N GLU A 79 -10.56 -26.90 3.62
CA GLU A 79 -11.38 -28.02 4.05
C GLU A 79 -10.87 -28.55 5.38
N GLN A 80 -11.78 -28.96 6.27
CA GLN A 80 -11.45 -29.58 7.55
C GLN A 80 -11.09 -31.04 7.34
N SER A 81 -9.95 -31.29 6.68
CA SER A 81 -9.36 -32.62 6.56
C SER A 81 -8.27 -32.82 7.61
N ASP A 82 -8.16 -34.04 8.12
CA ASP A 82 -7.11 -34.46 9.06
C ASP A 82 -5.75 -34.53 8.34
N THR A 83 -5.74 -35.02 7.10
CA THR A 83 -4.52 -35.10 6.28
C THR A 83 -4.23 -33.79 5.55
N TRP A 84 -3.00 -33.64 5.06
CA TRP A 84 -2.61 -32.53 4.17
C TRP A 84 -2.68 -32.91 2.68
N GLN A 85 -2.69 -34.21 2.36
CA GLN A 85 -2.77 -34.70 0.99
C GLN A 85 -4.07 -34.27 0.33
N GLY A 86 -3.98 -33.72 -0.88
CA GLY A 86 -5.14 -33.29 -1.68
C GLY A 86 -5.90 -32.10 -1.09
N CYS A 87 -5.39 -31.46 -0.04
CA CYS A 87 -6.08 -30.33 0.58
C CYS A 87 -5.86 -29.06 -0.21
N ASN A 88 -6.94 -28.31 -0.44
CA ASN A 88 -6.83 -26.95 -0.92
C ASN A 88 -6.41 -26.02 0.22
N VAL A 89 -5.37 -25.23 -0.02
CA VAL A 89 -4.85 -24.27 0.96
C VAL A 89 -5.02 -22.82 0.51
N ILE A 90 -5.08 -21.92 1.47
CA ILE A 90 -5.03 -20.47 1.26
C ILE A 90 -3.77 -19.97 1.93
N LEU A 91 -3.06 -19.07 1.27
CA LEU A 91 -1.93 -18.36 1.84
C LEU A 91 -2.41 -16.95 2.26
N PRO A 92 -2.67 -16.69 3.55
CA PRO A 92 -3.28 -15.44 3.98
C PRO A 92 -2.38 -14.21 3.79
N TYR A 93 -1.07 -14.40 3.85
CA TYR A 93 -0.09 -13.35 3.63
C TYR A 93 0.31 -13.19 2.16
N PHE A 94 -0.12 -14.12 1.31
CA PHE A 94 0.07 -14.01 -0.13
C PHE A 94 -0.96 -13.02 -0.69
N SER A 95 -0.48 -11.83 -1.05
CA SER A 95 -1.15 -11.00 -2.03
C SER A 95 -0.59 -11.41 -3.39
N ALA A 96 -1.44 -11.96 -4.26
CA ALA A 96 -1.10 -12.04 -5.67
C ALA A 96 -0.84 -10.60 -6.14
N ASP A 97 0.42 -10.25 -6.34
CA ASP A 97 0.81 -9.02 -6.99
C ASP A 97 0.28 -9.15 -8.44
N THR A 98 -1.01 -8.86 -8.65
CA THR A 98 -1.68 -8.88 -9.97
C THR A 98 -1.12 -7.78 -10.89
N THR A 99 -0.08 -7.09 -10.43
CA THR A 99 0.70 -6.07 -11.13
C THR A 99 1.65 -6.64 -12.17
N LEU A 100 1.91 -7.96 -12.17
CA LEU A 100 2.81 -8.58 -13.14
C LEU A 100 2.18 -8.78 -14.53
N LEU A 101 0.85 -8.74 -14.62
CA LEU A 101 0.17 -8.66 -15.91
C LEU A 101 -0.22 -7.20 -16.17
N PRO A 102 0.20 -6.60 -17.30
CA PRO A 102 -0.32 -5.30 -17.68
C PRO A 102 -1.85 -5.41 -17.77
N GLN A 103 -2.54 -4.69 -16.88
CA GLN A 103 -3.99 -4.57 -16.91
C GLN A 103 -4.42 -4.17 -18.32
N SER A 104 -5.50 -4.79 -18.83
CA SER A 104 -5.99 -4.52 -20.18
C SER A 104 -6.18 -3.01 -20.39
N PRO A 105 -5.74 -2.45 -21.52
CA PRO A 105 -5.97 -1.04 -21.83
C PRO A 105 -7.46 -0.72 -21.78
N PHE A 106 -7.82 0.39 -21.13
CA PHE A 106 -9.21 0.84 -21.03
C PHE A 106 -9.34 2.33 -21.35
N ALA A 107 -10.52 2.70 -21.85
CA ALA A 107 -10.89 4.10 -22.06
C ALA A 107 -11.29 4.74 -20.73
N MET A 108 -11.00 6.04 -20.57
CA MET A 108 -11.29 6.76 -19.33
C MET A 108 -12.77 6.66 -18.95
N SER A 109 -13.05 6.24 -17.71
CA SER A 109 -14.40 6.13 -17.17
C SER A 109 -14.68 7.22 -16.14
N ALA A 110 -15.96 7.58 -15.96
CA ALA A 110 -16.38 8.60 -15.00
C ALA A 110 -16.04 8.24 -13.52
N SER A 111 -15.91 6.95 -13.23
CA SER A 111 -15.57 6.43 -11.90
C SER A 111 -14.07 6.19 -11.72
N TRP A 112 -13.23 6.57 -12.69
CA TRP A 112 -11.80 6.33 -12.63
C TRP A 112 -11.15 7.08 -11.47
N ARG A 113 -10.29 6.38 -10.73
CA ARG A 113 -9.44 6.95 -9.69
C ARG A 113 -8.02 6.38 -9.79
N PRO A 114 -7.01 7.16 -9.41
CA PRO A 114 -5.66 6.65 -9.24
C PRO A 114 -5.62 5.56 -8.15
N GLY A 115 -4.78 4.55 -8.33
CA GLY A 115 -4.64 3.44 -7.39
C GLY A 115 -3.76 3.79 -6.18
N SER A 116 -3.55 2.82 -5.29
CA SER A 116 -2.74 2.98 -4.08
C SER A 116 -1.28 3.34 -4.37
N ASN A 117 -0.76 2.99 -5.55
CA ASN A 117 0.62 3.28 -5.95
C ASN A 117 0.82 4.67 -6.57
N PHE A 118 -0.21 5.51 -6.60
CA PHE A 118 -0.15 6.81 -7.26
C PHE A 118 0.89 7.76 -6.67
N ALA A 119 1.12 7.70 -5.35
CA ALA A 119 2.15 8.50 -4.69
C ALA A 119 3.55 8.18 -5.25
N GLN A 120 3.83 6.91 -5.50
CA GLN A 120 5.08 6.47 -6.15
C GLN A 120 5.16 6.96 -7.60
N THR A 121 4.06 6.85 -8.36
CA THR A 121 3.97 7.38 -9.72
C THR A 121 4.22 8.89 -9.77
N CYS A 122 3.75 9.66 -8.78
CA CYS A 122 4.01 11.08 -8.64
C CYS A 122 5.50 11.37 -8.44
N LEU A 123 6.16 10.66 -7.52
CA LEU A 123 7.60 10.80 -7.28
C LEU A 123 8.41 10.50 -8.55
N MET A 124 8.06 9.44 -9.28
CA MET A 124 8.70 9.09 -10.56
C MET A 124 8.47 10.14 -11.66
N ALA A 125 7.38 10.91 -11.57
CA ALA A 125 7.09 12.01 -12.47
C ALA A 125 7.75 13.34 -12.04
N GLY A 126 8.42 13.39 -10.88
CA GLY A 126 9.03 14.60 -10.31
C GLY A 126 8.09 15.43 -9.43
N LEU A 127 6.94 14.87 -9.03
CA LEU A 127 5.95 15.52 -8.18
C LEU A 127 6.12 15.06 -6.72
N HIS A 128 6.64 15.94 -5.86
CA HIS A 128 6.94 15.63 -4.46
C HIS A 128 5.72 15.48 -3.55
N ASN A 129 4.60 16.11 -3.91
CA ASN A 129 3.35 16.05 -3.15
C ASN A 129 2.28 15.36 -4.03
N ALA A 130 1.69 14.26 -3.57
CA ALA A 130 0.71 13.49 -4.34
C ALA A 130 -0.75 13.94 -4.13
N ASP A 131 -0.99 15.00 -3.36
CA ASP A 131 -2.33 15.49 -3.03
C ASP A 131 -3.00 16.11 -4.26
N PHE A 132 -4.25 15.76 -4.50
CA PHE A 132 -5.06 16.34 -5.55
C PHE A 132 -6.46 16.62 -5.01
N THR A 133 -7.12 17.64 -5.57
CA THR A 133 -8.52 17.93 -5.22
C THR A 133 -9.47 17.20 -6.16
N GLU A 134 -10.70 16.94 -5.71
CA GLU A 134 -11.73 16.28 -6.52
C GLU A 134 -12.02 17.04 -7.84
N ASN A 135 -11.95 18.38 -7.81
CA ASN A 135 -12.11 19.19 -9.01
C ASN A 135 -11.06 18.89 -10.08
N GLU A 136 -9.83 18.60 -9.66
CA GLU A 136 -8.70 18.33 -10.56
C GLU A 136 -8.79 16.94 -11.18
N LEU A 137 -9.23 15.96 -10.38
CA LEU A 137 -9.54 14.63 -10.84
C LEU A 137 -10.68 14.67 -11.85
N ASN A 138 -11.80 15.31 -11.51
CA ASN A 138 -12.97 15.41 -12.38
C ASN A 138 -12.63 16.12 -13.70
N ALA A 139 -11.86 17.22 -13.65
CA ALA A 139 -11.43 17.91 -14.87
C ALA A 139 -10.53 17.03 -15.77
N PHE A 140 -9.74 16.14 -15.20
CA PHE A 140 -8.94 15.17 -15.96
C PHE A 140 -9.81 14.07 -16.57
N VAL A 141 -10.71 13.49 -15.78
CA VAL A 141 -11.64 12.44 -16.21
C VAL A 141 -12.54 12.95 -17.32
N SER A 142 -13.18 14.12 -17.17
CA SER A 142 -14.04 14.70 -18.20
C SER A 142 -13.31 14.99 -19.51
N TYR A 143 -12.05 15.43 -19.44
CA TYR A 143 -11.23 15.69 -20.63
C TYR A 143 -10.93 14.40 -21.41
N TRP A 144 -10.70 13.28 -20.71
CA TRP A 144 -10.34 12.01 -21.34
C TRP A 144 -11.53 11.09 -21.61
N ALA A 145 -12.66 11.24 -20.90
CA ALA A 145 -13.86 10.42 -21.10
C ALA A 145 -14.49 10.60 -22.49
N GLY A 146 -14.37 11.80 -23.07
CA GLY A 146 -14.80 12.07 -24.46
C GLY A 146 -13.82 11.58 -25.53
N ARG A 147 -12.68 10.97 -25.16
CA ARG A 147 -11.67 10.49 -26.10
C ARG A 147 -11.58 8.96 -26.05
N HIS A 148 -11.56 8.34 -27.22
CA HIS A 148 -11.41 6.88 -27.38
C HIS A 148 -9.94 6.42 -27.27
N GLU A 149 -9.18 6.96 -26.32
CA GLU A 149 -7.80 6.54 -26.12
C GLU A 149 -7.74 5.44 -25.06
N LEU A 150 -7.16 4.30 -25.43
CA LEU A 150 -7.00 3.15 -24.55
C LEU A 150 -5.62 3.21 -23.88
N ARG A 151 -5.59 3.24 -22.55
CA ARG A 151 -4.34 3.17 -21.79
C ARG A 151 -4.48 2.24 -20.59
N ASN A 152 -3.35 1.74 -20.12
CA ASN A 152 -3.28 0.99 -18.88
C ASN A 152 -3.38 1.92 -17.68
N GLN A 153 -3.74 1.39 -16.51
CA GLN A 153 -3.87 2.14 -15.27
C GLN A 153 -2.63 3.01 -14.97
N HIS A 154 -1.41 2.44 -15.06
CA HIS A 154 -0.18 3.18 -14.80
C HIS A 154 0.09 4.31 -15.80
N ALA A 155 -0.33 4.14 -17.05
CA ALA A 155 -0.20 5.18 -18.07
C ALA A 155 -1.19 6.32 -17.80
N TRP A 156 -2.41 6.03 -17.34
CA TRP A 156 -3.35 7.04 -16.87
C TRP A 156 -2.86 7.78 -15.62
N GLU A 157 -2.34 7.05 -14.63
CA GLU A 157 -1.74 7.63 -13.43
C GLU A 157 -0.56 8.55 -13.76
N ARG A 158 0.33 8.13 -14.67
CA ARG A 158 1.46 8.95 -15.13
C ARG A 158 0.98 10.21 -15.85
N ALA A 159 -0.01 10.08 -16.75
CA ALA A 159 -0.59 11.22 -17.46
C ALA A 159 -1.24 12.23 -16.49
N PHE A 160 -1.92 11.72 -15.46
CA PHE A 160 -2.50 12.55 -14.41
C PHE A 160 -1.43 13.26 -13.57
N ALA A 161 -0.40 12.54 -13.12
CA ALA A 161 0.72 13.11 -12.37
C ALA A 161 1.44 14.22 -13.15
N LEU A 162 1.69 14.02 -14.44
CA LEU A 162 2.28 15.03 -15.32
C LEU A 162 1.39 16.27 -15.48
N ARG A 163 0.07 16.10 -15.53
CA ARG A 163 -0.88 17.23 -15.55
C ARG A 163 -0.84 18.03 -14.26
N LEU A 164 -0.81 17.36 -13.11
CA LEU A 164 -0.68 18.03 -11.81
C LEU A 164 0.63 18.81 -11.71
N LEU A 165 1.75 18.19 -12.14
CA LEU A 165 3.06 18.85 -12.17
C LEU A 165 3.02 20.12 -13.04
N LYS A 166 2.49 20.01 -14.26
CA LYS A 166 2.38 21.16 -15.19
C LYS A 166 1.53 22.30 -14.62
N ARG A 167 0.43 21.97 -13.92
CA ARG A 167 -0.41 23.01 -13.29
C ARG A 167 0.33 23.69 -12.14
N ARG A 168 1.03 22.93 -11.30
CA ARG A 168 1.79 23.49 -10.17
C ARG A 168 2.99 24.32 -10.61
N SER A 169 3.72 23.89 -11.64
CA SER A 169 4.82 24.69 -12.20
C SER A 169 4.32 25.98 -12.85
N ALA A 170 3.18 25.93 -13.55
CA ALA A 170 2.53 27.13 -14.11
C ALA A 170 2.08 28.11 -13.02
N TYR A 171 1.58 27.60 -11.89
CA TYR A 171 1.21 28.42 -10.73
C TYR A 171 2.42 29.13 -10.12
N ILE A 172 3.55 28.43 -9.96
CA ILE A 172 4.81 29.04 -9.47
C ILE A 172 5.30 30.13 -10.42
N SER A 173 5.19 29.94 -11.74
CA SER A 173 5.64 30.94 -12.73
C SER A 173 4.73 32.16 -12.86
N THR A 174 3.47 32.07 -12.42
CA THR A 174 2.46 33.15 -12.58
C THR A 174 2.27 34.01 -11.33
N GLY A 175 3.05 33.78 -10.27
CA GLY A 175 3.26 34.78 -9.22
C GLY A 175 1.99 35.32 -8.56
N GLN A 176 1.08 34.45 -8.14
CA GLN A 176 0.05 34.82 -7.17
C GLN A 176 0.42 34.29 -5.79
N ASN A 177 0.78 35.20 -4.89
CA ASN A 177 0.67 34.99 -3.45
C ASN A 177 -0.77 34.54 -3.14
N THR A 178 -0.94 33.34 -2.58
CA THR A 178 -2.17 33.05 -1.80
C THR A 178 -1.87 33.35 -0.34
N PRO A 179 -2.73 34.11 0.38
CA PRO A 179 -2.57 34.30 1.81
C PRO A 179 -2.70 32.94 2.50
N ALA A 180 -1.71 32.63 3.33
CA ALA A 180 -1.73 31.50 4.23
C ALA A 180 -2.96 31.59 5.15
N ALA A 181 -3.88 30.64 5.01
CA ALA A 181 -4.74 30.26 6.12
C ALA A 181 -3.87 29.46 7.09
N THR A 182 -3.37 30.12 8.14
CA THR A 182 -3.24 29.64 9.54
C THR A 182 -2.27 30.50 10.34
N ALA A 183 -2.80 31.52 11.02
CA ALA A 183 -2.20 32.06 12.25
C ALA A 183 -3.26 32.81 13.07
N THR A 184 -3.77 32.09 14.06
CA THR A 184 -4.04 32.59 15.43
C THR A 184 -5.10 33.67 15.62
N ALA A 185 -6.26 33.22 16.11
CA ALA A 185 -7.16 34.00 16.93
C ALA A 185 -6.43 34.55 18.17
N ALA A 186 -6.24 35.88 18.25
CA ALA A 186 -6.11 36.64 19.49
C ALA A 186 -6.13 38.15 19.19
N LYS A 187 -7.31 38.74 18.99
CA LYS A 187 -7.49 40.19 19.22
C LYS A 187 -8.91 40.50 19.64
N ALA A 188 -9.22 40.16 20.88
CA ALA A 188 -10.38 40.66 21.62
C ALA A 188 -10.03 40.70 23.12
N ALA A 189 -9.21 41.67 23.52
CA ALA A 189 -9.09 42.16 24.90
C ALA A 189 -8.02 43.26 24.94
N ASN A 190 -8.45 44.53 24.87
CA ASN A 190 -7.93 45.64 25.68
C ASN A 190 -8.48 46.96 25.15
N THR A 191 -9.69 47.30 25.56
CA THR A 191 -10.17 48.68 25.59
C THR A 191 -11.15 48.86 26.74
N ALA A 192 -10.70 48.61 27.97
CA ALA A 192 -11.37 49.04 29.21
C ALA A 192 -10.50 48.69 30.42
N ALA A 193 -9.53 49.54 30.78
CA ALA A 193 -9.01 49.71 32.14
C ALA A 193 -7.81 50.66 32.12
N GLY A 194 -8.02 51.92 32.53
CA GLY A 194 -6.93 52.84 32.75
C GLY A 194 -7.37 54.30 32.84
N ALA A 195 -8.04 54.67 33.94
CA ALA A 195 -7.90 55.95 34.66
C ALA A 195 -9.19 56.30 35.44
N ALA A 196 -9.39 55.64 36.58
CA ALA A 196 -10.31 56.10 37.62
C ALA A 196 -9.61 55.97 38.98
N GLN A 197 -8.64 56.85 39.26
CA GLN A 197 -8.33 57.28 40.64
C GLN A 197 -7.34 58.45 40.68
N LYS A 198 -7.89 59.67 40.77
CA LYS A 198 -7.40 60.79 41.59
C LYS A 198 -8.67 61.52 42.05
N ALA A 199 -9.23 61.11 43.18
CA ALA A 199 -8.95 61.70 44.49
C ALA A 199 -9.37 63.18 44.54
N SER A 200 -10.61 63.35 45.01
CA SER A 200 -11.14 64.53 45.68
C SER A 200 -10.17 65.08 46.72
N VAL A 201 -9.63 66.29 46.51
CA VAL A 201 -9.33 67.27 47.57
C VAL A 201 -9.42 68.68 46.97
N THR A 202 -10.07 69.59 47.70
CA THR A 202 -10.08 71.07 47.59
C THR A 202 -11.36 71.68 47.01
N ALA A 203 -12.40 71.72 47.85
CA ALA A 203 -13.30 72.86 47.96
C ALA A 203 -13.01 73.52 49.32
N GLU A 204 -12.45 74.74 49.33
CA GLU A 204 -12.60 75.79 50.36
C GLU A 204 -11.67 76.98 50.07
N LYS A 205 -12.23 78.04 49.49
CA LYS A 205 -12.01 79.50 49.75
C LYS A 205 -12.31 80.32 48.49
N THR A 206 -13.49 80.92 48.47
CA THR A 206 -13.74 82.37 48.63
C THR A 206 -15.22 82.63 48.43
#